data_AF-A0A924IKB9-F1
#
_entry.id   AF-A0A924IKB9-F1
#
_cell.length_a   1.000
_cell.length_b   1.000
_cell.length_c   1.000
_cell.angle_alpha   90.00
_cell.angle_beta   90.00
_cell.angle_gamma   90.00
#
_symmetry.space_group_name_H-M   'P 1'
#
loop_
_entity.id
_entity.type
_entity.pdbx_description
1 polymer ?
#
loop_
_entity_poly.entity_id
_entity_poly.type
_entity_poly.pdbx_seq_one_letter_code
_entity_poly.pdbx_strand_id
1 'polypeptide(L)' 'MDALGLKNQAHALRKVENEDRGEVGLPSPSGFQKYATVSEAGLYLLIMQSNKDSAKKFQKWVTKEVLPYLRLKIPC' A
#
# COMPACT_ATOMS: atom_id res chain seq x y z
N MET A 1 -5.61 -5.68 7.51
CA MET A 1 -4.84 -6.33 6.42
C MET A 1 -5.71 -7.16 5.49
N ASP A 2 -6.87 -7.61 5.93
CA ASP A 2 -8.08 -7.30 5.18
C ASP A 2 -8.26 -5.76 5.13
N ALA A 3 -8.74 -5.13 4.05
CA ALA A 3 -9.34 -5.70 2.85
C ALA A 3 -8.37 -6.20 1.74
N LEU A 4 -7.05 -6.27 1.97
CA LEU A 4 -6.03 -6.77 1.02
C LEU A 4 -5.79 -8.30 1.08
N GLY A 5 -6.34 -9.00 2.08
CA GLY A 5 -6.19 -10.46 2.22
C GLY A 5 -4.78 -10.91 2.63
N LEU A 6 -3.99 -9.98 3.15
CA LEU A 6 -2.64 -10.22 3.63
C LEU A 6 -2.73 -10.86 5.03
N LYS A 7 -2.50 -12.18 5.12
CA LYS A 7 -2.72 -12.98 6.35
C LYS A 7 -1.94 -12.51 7.58
N ASN A 8 -0.80 -11.83 7.41
CA ASN A 8 0.05 -11.36 8.51
C ASN A 8 0.61 -9.98 8.15
N GLN A 9 0.38 -8.99 9.02
CA GLN A 9 0.80 -7.60 8.79
C GLN A 9 2.32 -7.46 8.76
N ALA A 10 3.03 -8.10 9.69
CA ALA A 10 4.49 -8.05 9.74
C ALA A 10 5.13 -8.72 8.52
N HIS A 11 4.55 -9.82 8.01
CA HIS A 11 5.01 -10.45 6.77
C HIS A 11 4.73 -9.61 5.53
N ALA A 12 3.60 -8.88 5.49
CA ALA A 12 3.32 -7.93 4.41
C ALA A 12 4.28 -6.74 4.43
N LEU A 13 4.53 -6.15 5.61
CA LEU A 13 5.47 -5.05 5.79
C LEU A 13 6.88 -5.44 5.34
N ARG A 14 7.33 -6.69 5.61
CA ARG A 14 8.62 -7.22 5.11
C ARG A 14 8.79 -7.19 3.58
N LYS A 15 7.73 -6.96 2.79
CA LYS A 15 7.76 -6.85 1.32
C LYS A 15 7.67 -5.42 0.76
N VAL A 16 7.52 -4.43 1.64
CA VAL A 16 7.59 -2.99 1.31
C VAL A 16 9.06 -2.57 1.41
N GLU A 17 9.55 -1.64 0.60
CA GLU A 17 10.93 -1.16 0.76
C GLU A 17 11.14 -0.45 2.10
N ASN A 18 12.37 -0.42 2.62
CA ASN A 18 12.62 0.16 3.96
C ASN A 18 12.34 1.67 4.01
N GLU A 19 12.54 2.40 2.91
CA GLU A 19 12.20 3.82 2.77
C GLU A 19 10.69 4.08 2.82
N ASP A 20 9.89 3.11 2.34
CA ASP A 20 8.44 3.15 2.32
C ASP A 20 7.77 2.66 3.62
N ARG A 21 8.57 2.33 4.65
CA ARG A 21 8.10 1.93 5.99
C ARG A 21 8.42 3.01 7.01
N GLY A 22 7.50 3.23 7.95
CA GLY A 22 7.72 4.07 9.11
C GLY A 22 7.17 3.47 10.40
N GLU A 23 7.46 4.16 11.51
CA GLU A 23 6.78 3.97 12.78
C GLU A 23 6.31 5.34 13.29
N VAL A 24 5.09 5.41 13.81
CA VAL A 24 4.58 6.59 14.53
C VAL A 24 4.23 6.21 15.96
N GLY A 25 4.71 6.99 16.93
CA GLY A 25 4.30 6.88 18.32
C GLY A 25 2.98 7.61 18.53
N LEU A 26 1.93 6.89 18.91
CA LEU A 26 0.63 7.48 19.22
C LEU A 26 0.22 7.15 20.67
N PRO A 27 -0.44 8.08 21.38
CA PRO A 27 -1.03 7.78 22.67
C PRO A 27 -2.18 6.79 22.50
N SER A 28 -2.18 5.73 23.31
CA SER A 28 -3.26 4.76 23.42
C SER A 28 -3.79 4.71 24.87
N PRO A 29 -4.96 4.10 25.14
CA PRO A 29 -5.43 3.88 26.51
C PRO A 29 -4.45 3.09 27.41
N SER A 30 -3.52 2.33 26.81
CA SER A 30 -2.47 1.57 27.52
C SER A 30 -1.11 2.28 27.51
N GLY A 31 -1.07 3.59 27.27
CA GLY A 31 0.15 4.40 27.16
C GLY A 31 0.61 4.62 25.72
N PHE A 32 1.81 5.17 25.53
CA PHE A 32 2.38 5.39 24.19
C PHE A 32 2.68 4.07 23.49
N GLN A 33 2.11 3.89 22.30
CA GLN A 33 2.31 2.70 21.47
C GLN A 33 2.90 3.11 20.11
N LYS A 34 3.79 2.27 19.58
CA LYS A 34 4.34 2.42 18.23
C LYS A 34 3.47 1.69 17.23
N TYR A 35 3.06 2.38 16.18
CA TYR A 35 2.28 1.82 15.06
C TYR A 35 3.12 1.86 13.79
N ALA A 36 3.19 0.73 13.09
CA ALA A 36 3.82 0.67 11.78
C ALA A 36 3.00 1.45 10.75
N THR A 37 3.67 2.31 9.99
CA THR A 37 3.10 3.10 8.90
C THR A 37 3.77 2.70 7.58
N VAL A 38 3.11 3.04 6.46
CA VAL A 38 3.67 2.91 5.11
C VAL A 38 3.44 4.20 4.33
N SER A 39 4.36 4.51 3.42
CA SER A 39 4.19 5.59 2.46
C SER A 39 3.05 5.30 1.47
N GLU A 40 2.68 6.29 0.66
CA GLU A 40 1.76 6.10 -0.45
C GLU A 40 2.30 5.09 -1.49
N ALA A 41 3.59 5.16 -1.82
CA ALA A 41 4.24 4.20 -2.73
C ALA A 41 4.21 2.77 -2.17
N GLY A 42 4.56 2.60 -0.89
CA GLY A 42 4.46 1.33 -0.17
C GLY A 42 3.04 0.77 -0.12
N LEU A 43 2.03 1.64 0.06
CA LEU A 43 0.62 1.26 0.01
C LEU A 43 0.23 0.75 -1.40
N TYR A 44 0.63 1.44 -2.48
CA TYR A 44 0.36 0.97 -3.83
C TYR A 44 1.05 -0.37 -4.13
N LEU A 45 2.30 -0.57 -3.69
CA LEU A 45 3.00 -1.85 -3.82
C LEU A 45 2.22 -2.98 -3.09
N LEU A 46 1.73 -2.74 -1.88
CA LEU A 46 0.89 -3.71 -1.14
C LEU A 46 -0.44 -4.01 -1.85
N ILE A 47 -1.07 -3.01 -2.47
CA ILE A 47 -2.30 -3.20 -3.25
C ILE A 47 -2.00 -4.01 -4.53
N MET A 48 -0.89 -3.75 -5.22
CA MET A 48 -0.47 -4.47 -6.43
C MET A 48 -0.10 -5.93 -6.14
N GLN A 49 0.44 -6.24 -4.95
CA GLN A 49 0.73 -7.61 -4.51
C GLN A 49 -0.50 -8.40 -4.00
N SER A 50 -1.66 -7.74 -3.83
CA SER A 50 -2.86 -8.38 -3.30
C SER A 50 -3.62 -9.19 -4.35
N ASN A 51 -4.00 -10.43 -3.98
CA ASN A 51 -4.80 -11.33 -4.82
C ASN A 51 -6.32 -11.21 -4.63
N LYS A 52 -6.80 -10.31 -3.76
CA LYS A 52 -8.25 -10.09 -3.58
C LYS A 52 -8.88 -9.34 -4.75
N ASP A 53 -10.12 -9.66 -5.07
CA ASP A 53 -10.81 -9.08 -6.24
C ASP A 53 -11.10 -7.58 -6.10
N SER A 54 -11.22 -7.07 -4.86
CA SER A 54 -11.22 -5.63 -4.57
C SER A 54 -9.92 -4.95 -5.05
N ALA A 55 -8.76 -5.53 -4.73
CA ALA A 55 -7.46 -5.03 -5.18
C ALA A 55 -7.30 -5.21 -6.69
N LYS A 56 -7.70 -6.35 -7.27
CA LYS A 56 -7.66 -6.55 -8.73
C LYS A 56 -8.50 -5.53 -9.52
N LYS A 57 -9.62 -5.04 -8.96
CA LYS A 57 -10.39 -3.93 -9.57
C LYS A 57 -9.56 -2.65 -9.62
N PHE A 58 -8.92 -2.28 -8.51
CA PHE A 58 -8.02 -1.13 -8.45
C PHE A 58 -6.80 -1.29 -9.38
N GLN A 59 -6.12 -2.45 -9.36
CA GLN A 59 -5.01 -2.77 -10.26
C GLN A 59 -5.41 -2.62 -11.74
N LYS A 60 -6.59 -3.13 -12.13
CA LYS A 60 -7.13 -2.98 -13.49
C LYS A 60 -7.42 -1.53 -13.83
N TRP A 61 -8.01 -0.76 -12.92
CA TRP A 61 -8.26 0.67 -13.11
C TRP A 61 -6.95 1.45 -13.32
N VAL A 62 -5.96 1.27 -12.43
CA VAL A 62 -4.64 1.91 -12.57
C VAL A 62 -3.96 1.53 -13.90
N THR A 63 -3.96 0.24 -14.26
CA THR A 63 -3.25 -0.24 -15.46
C THR A 63 -3.97 0.07 -16.78
N LYS A 64 -5.29 0.17 -16.80
CA LYS A 64 -6.08 0.41 -18.03
C LYS A 64 -6.49 1.86 -18.25
N GLU A 65 -6.61 2.66 -17.19
CA GLU A 65 -7.08 4.04 -17.28
C GLU A 65 -5.97 5.02 -16.87
N VAL A 66 -5.44 4.89 -15.65
CA VAL A 66 -4.48 5.87 -15.09
C VAL A 66 -3.15 5.88 -15.84
N LEU A 67 -2.49 4.73 -15.99
CA LEU A 67 -1.17 4.67 -16.64
C LEU A 67 -1.22 5.05 -18.13
N PRO A 68 -2.22 4.63 -18.94
CA PRO A 68 -2.36 5.14 -20.31
C PRO A 68 -2.63 6.64 -20.36
N TYR A 69 -3.48 7.17 -19.47
CA TYR A 69 -3.77 8.61 -19.41
C TYR A 69 -2.53 9.44 -19.09
N LEU A 70 -1.71 9.01 -18.11
CA LEU A 70 -0.45 9.70 -17.76
C LEU A 70 0.56 9.68 -18.91
N ARG A 71 0.70 8.55 -19.62
CA ARG A 71 1.58 8.43 -20.80
C ARG A 71 1.19 9.34 -21.97
N LEU A 72 -0.09 9.69 -22.09
CA LEU A 72 -0.58 10.61 -23.12
C LEU A 72 -0.40 12.10 -22.74
N LYS A 73 -0.19 12.40 -21.45
CA LYS A 73 -0.24 13.76 -20.91
C LYS A 73 1.13 14.38 -20.62
N ILE A 74 2.19 13.58 -20.70
CA ILE A 74 3.58 14.02 -20.58
C ILE A 74 4.17 14.07 -22.00
N PRO A 75 4.30 15.25 -22.63
CA PRO A 75 5.13 15.37 -23.82
C PRO A 75 6.59 15.10 -23.44
N CYS A 76 7.34 14.52 -24.38
CA CYS A 76 8.79 14.32 -24.25
C CYS A 76 9.56 15.65 -24.16
#